data_AF-A0A9F5IRU7-F1
#
_entry.id   AF-A0A9F5IRU7-F1
#
_cell.length_a   1.000
_cell.length_b   1.000
_cell.length_c   1.000
_cell.angle_alpha   90.00
_cell.angle_beta   90.00
_cell.angle_gamma   90.00
#
_symmetry.space_group_name_H-M   'P 1'
#
loop_
_entity.id
_entity.type
_entity.pdbx_description
1 polymer ?
#
loop_
_entity_poly.entity_id
_entity_poly.type
_entity_poly.pdbx_seq_one_letter_code
_entity_poly.pdbx_strand_id
1 'polypeptide(L)'
;MRKLVYERGTHPSERKITWKFLFGVYPEKSTTEERKELDRQMSSQYQWMKHSWKQHFPWAASMRTQCDFELSLAIQKHSEDQREMEAASPPTDIYNENSVSLQYVNEQQFQNALRDIDADIPRTDRHRTFFQREGLVKLLYLRDILITYAAFHQDYFASRFLETLDNETEAFWCFVGYMRRSAWGFTTMGVRRKIQICEELLKHVDPELYDHIERVSKEKLLFCL
;
A
#
# COMPACT_ATOMS: atom_id res chain seq x y z
N MET A 1 6.11 8.22 22.63
CA MET A 1 5.20 7.38 21.82
C MET A 1 5.86 6.09 21.33
N ARG A 2 6.88 6.13 20.47
CA ARG A 2 7.48 4.92 19.83
C ARG A 2 7.91 3.83 20.82
N LYS A 3 8.57 4.19 21.93
CA LYS A 3 8.97 3.23 22.99
C LYS A 3 7.78 2.49 23.61
N LEU A 4 6.67 3.19 23.87
CA LEU A 4 5.47 2.59 24.46
C LEU A 4 4.79 1.61 23.48
N VAL A 5 4.73 1.98 22.20
CA VAL A 5 4.21 1.08 21.16
C VAL A 5 5.08 -0.18 21.05
N TYR A 6 6.40 -0.04 21.15
CA TYR A 6 7.33 -1.18 21.12
C TYR A 6 7.12 -2.11 22.33
N GLU A 7 6.96 -1.56 23.53
CA GLU A 7 6.86 -2.34 24.77
C GLU A 7 5.47 -2.96 24.99
N ARG A 8 4.40 -2.29 24.55
CA ARG A 8 3.01 -2.64 24.93
C ARG A 8 2.06 -2.82 23.75
N GLY A 9 2.53 -2.58 22.53
CA GLY A 9 1.67 -2.54 21.35
C GLY A 9 0.71 -1.33 21.35
N THR A 10 -0.36 -1.42 20.58
CA THR A 10 -1.39 -0.38 20.47
C THR A 10 -2.77 -1.00 20.50
N HIS A 11 -3.65 -0.44 21.33
CA HIS A 11 -5.04 -0.87 21.41
C HIS A 11 -5.75 -0.68 20.04
N PRO A 12 -6.62 -1.60 19.59
CA PRO A 12 -7.26 -1.51 18.27
C PRO A 12 -7.93 -0.15 17.98
N SER A 13 -8.59 0.47 18.97
CA SER A 13 -9.26 1.77 18.81
C SER A 13 -8.32 2.94 18.56
N GLU A 14 -7.07 2.85 19.03
CA GLU A 14 -6.06 3.92 18.90
C GLU A 14 -5.11 3.68 17.73
N ARG A 15 -5.21 2.51 17.08
CA ARG A 15 -4.30 2.11 16.01
C ARG A 15 -4.32 3.09 14.85
N LYS A 16 -5.51 3.55 14.46
CA LYS A 16 -5.71 4.51 13.36
C LYS A 16 -4.89 5.79 13.55
N ILE A 17 -5.02 6.44 14.71
CA ILE A 17 -4.28 7.68 14.99
C ILE A 17 -2.79 7.41 15.24
N THR A 18 -2.46 6.34 15.96
CA THR A 18 -1.07 5.97 16.27
C THR A 18 -0.27 5.70 15.01
N TRP A 19 -0.87 5.02 14.02
CA TRP A 19 -0.24 4.71 12.75
C TRP A 19 0.08 5.98 11.95
N LYS A 20 -0.80 6.98 11.92
CA LYS A 20 -0.51 8.27 11.28
C LYS A 20 0.73 8.94 11.87
N PHE A 21 0.95 8.86 13.19
CA PHE A 21 2.20 9.36 13.81
C PHE A 21 3.41 8.46 13.50
N LEU A 22 3.27 7.14 13.59
CA LEU A 22 4.36 6.20 13.31
C LEU A 22 4.83 6.30 11.87
N PHE A 23 3.91 6.45 10.90
CA PHE A 23 4.21 6.62 9.48
C PHE A 23 4.62 8.03 9.09
N GLY A 24 4.61 8.98 10.02
CA GLY A 24 5.05 10.35 9.77
C GLY A 24 4.05 11.16 8.93
N VAL A 25 2.79 10.71 8.89
CA VAL A 25 1.67 11.45 8.32
C VAL A 25 1.36 12.66 9.19
N TYR A 26 1.35 12.48 10.51
CA TYR A 26 1.21 13.58 11.46
C TYR A 26 2.56 13.96 12.08
N PRO A 27 2.92 15.26 12.05
CA PRO A 27 4.07 15.76 12.81
C PRO A 27 3.88 15.50 14.31
N GLU A 28 4.97 15.13 15.00
CA GLU A 28 4.92 14.75 16.43
C GLU A 28 4.38 15.85 17.34
N LYS A 29 4.55 17.12 16.95
CA LYS A 29 4.13 18.31 17.70
C LYS A 29 2.87 18.98 17.15
N SER A 30 2.16 18.33 16.21
CA SER A 30 0.98 18.91 15.59
C SER A 30 -0.17 19.09 16.59
N THR A 31 -1.00 20.10 16.39
CA THR A 31 -2.27 20.31 17.10
C THR A 31 -3.41 19.53 16.43
N THR A 32 -4.56 19.44 17.09
CA THR A 32 -5.73 18.77 16.49
C THR A 32 -6.26 19.52 15.27
N GLU A 33 -6.22 20.84 15.33
CA GLU A 33 -6.65 21.74 14.26
C GLU A 33 -5.72 21.63 13.05
N GLU A 34 -4.40 21.62 13.26
CA GLU A 34 -3.42 21.37 12.20
C GLU A 34 -3.62 20.00 11.55
N ARG A 35 -3.91 18.95 12.34
CA ARG A 35 -4.18 17.62 11.80
C ARG A 35 -5.44 17.56 10.95
N LYS A 36 -6.51 18.27 11.33
CA LYS A 36 -7.73 18.37 10.52
C LYS A 36 -7.45 19.01 9.16
N GLU A 37 -6.64 20.06 9.14
CA GLU A 37 -6.24 20.71 7.89
C GLU A 37 -5.32 19.81 7.05
N LEU A 38 -4.38 19.09 7.68
CA LEU A 38 -3.57 18.08 7.00
C LEU A 38 -4.45 16.99 6.37
N ASP A 39 -5.43 16.45 7.10
CA ASP A 39 -6.36 15.44 6.55
C ASP A 39 -7.14 15.98 5.33
N ARG A 40 -7.58 17.24 5.37
CA ARG A 40 -8.25 17.90 4.24
C ARG A 40 -7.33 18.02 3.02
N GLN A 41 -6.11 18.52 3.21
CA GLN A 41 -5.12 18.68 2.14
C GLN A 41 -4.73 17.33 1.53
N MET A 42 -4.46 16.34 2.38
CA MET A 42 -4.14 14.97 1.97
C MET A 42 -5.27 14.33 1.17
N SER A 43 -6.52 14.56 1.56
CA SER A 43 -7.70 14.10 0.82
C SER A 43 -7.77 14.74 -0.56
N SER A 44 -7.64 16.06 -0.65
CA SER A 44 -7.64 16.75 -1.95
C SER A 44 -6.49 16.28 -2.85
N GLN A 45 -5.28 16.13 -2.29
CA GLN A 45 -4.12 15.68 -3.04
C GLN A 45 -4.27 14.25 -3.54
N TYR A 46 -4.74 13.33 -2.68
CA TYR A 46 -4.98 11.95 -3.09
C TYR A 46 -6.02 11.84 -4.21
N GLN A 47 -7.14 12.54 -4.08
CA GLN A 47 -8.20 12.53 -5.09
C GLN A 47 -7.70 13.12 -6.42
N TRP A 48 -6.90 14.19 -6.38
CA TRP A 48 -6.27 14.74 -7.57
C TRP A 48 -5.32 13.73 -8.23
N MET A 49 -4.43 13.09 -7.46
CA MET A 49 -3.52 12.05 -7.98
C MET A 49 -4.31 10.91 -8.63
N LYS A 50 -5.37 10.46 -7.95
CA LYS A 50 -6.23 9.38 -8.43
C LYS A 50 -6.95 9.74 -9.73
N HIS A 51 -7.52 10.94 -9.80
CA HIS A 51 -8.18 11.44 -11.00
C HIS A 51 -7.17 11.61 -12.15
N SER A 52 -5.99 12.15 -11.86
CA SER A 52 -4.94 12.40 -12.84
C SER A 52 -4.50 11.11 -13.55
N TRP A 53 -4.20 10.02 -12.83
CA TRP A 53 -3.83 8.76 -13.49
C TRP A 53 -5.00 8.10 -14.20
N LYS A 54 -6.24 8.25 -13.72
CA LYS A 54 -7.44 7.74 -14.43
C LYS A 54 -7.65 8.45 -15.78
N GLN A 55 -7.41 9.76 -15.84
CA GLN A 55 -7.49 10.53 -17.09
C GLN A 55 -6.35 10.18 -18.05
N HIS A 56 -5.13 10.06 -17.52
CA HIS A 56 -3.95 9.79 -18.33
C HIS A 56 -3.88 8.33 -18.81
N PHE A 57 -4.31 7.37 -17.98
CA PHE A 57 -4.37 5.94 -18.28
C PHE A 57 -5.79 5.37 -18.07
N PRO A 58 -6.78 5.71 -18.92
CA PRO A 58 -8.17 5.25 -18.75
C PRO A 58 -8.31 3.73 -18.73
N TRP A 59 -7.39 3.02 -19.41
CA TRP A 59 -7.34 1.56 -19.43
C TRP A 59 -7.04 0.94 -18.06
N ALA A 60 -6.40 1.67 -17.13
CA ALA A 60 -6.07 1.21 -15.79
C ALA A 60 -7.25 1.32 -14.80
N ALA A 61 -8.29 2.10 -15.13
CA ALA A 61 -9.40 2.40 -14.24
C ALA A 61 -10.27 1.18 -13.91
N SER A 62 -10.28 0.15 -14.76
CA SER A 62 -11.04 -1.08 -14.54
C SER A 62 -10.12 -2.29 -14.48
N MET A 63 -10.27 -3.10 -13.43
CA MET A 63 -9.60 -4.40 -13.33
C MET A 63 -10.19 -5.36 -14.37
N ARG A 64 -9.35 -5.95 -15.22
CA ARG A 64 -9.79 -6.84 -16.33
C ARG A 64 -9.43 -8.31 -16.12
N THR A 65 -8.93 -8.67 -14.94
CA THR A 65 -8.52 -10.04 -14.61
C THR A 65 -9.73 -10.97 -14.48
N GLN A 66 -9.52 -12.25 -14.76
CA GLN A 66 -10.49 -13.29 -14.44
C GLN A 66 -10.81 -13.25 -12.94
N CYS A 67 -12.06 -12.88 -12.64
CA CYS A 67 -12.58 -12.77 -11.29
C CYS A 67 -13.71 -13.79 -11.10
N ASP A 68 -13.87 -14.25 -9.86
CA ASP A 68 -15.08 -14.99 -9.49
C ASP A 68 -16.30 -14.04 -9.45
N PHE A 69 -17.47 -14.65 -9.27
CA PHE A 69 -18.74 -13.93 -9.27
C PHE A 69 -18.80 -12.87 -8.15
N GLU A 70 -18.28 -13.20 -6.95
CA GLU A 70 -18.30 -12.27 -5.81
C GLU A 70 -17.44 -11.04 -6.07
N LEU A 71 -16.24 -11.22 -6.64
CA LEU A 71 -15.34 -10.12 -6.99
C LEU A 71 -15.92 -9.29 -8.15
N SER A 72 -16.65 -9.89 -9.08
CA SER A 72 -17.36 -9.16 -10.15
C SER A 72 -18.41 -8.20 -9.59
N LEU A 73 -19.20 -8.66 -8.60
CA LEU A 73 -20.17 -7.81 -7.90
C LEU A 73 -19.47 -6.67 -7.13
N ALA A 74 -18.32 -6.96 -6.51
CA ALA A 74 -17.52 -5.95 -5.83
C ALA A 74 -17.00 -4.87 -6.80
N ILE A 75 -16.60 -5.24 -8.03
CA ILE A 75 -16.19 -4.29 -9.09
C ILE A 75 -17.32 -3.35 -9.46
N GLN A 76 -18.53 -3.88 -9.62
CA GLN A 76 -19.70 -3.05 -9.91
C GLN A 76 -19.98 -2.07 -8.76
N LYS A 77 -20.06 -2.57 -7.53
CA LYS A 77 -20.30 -1.74 -6.33
C LYS A 77 -19.25 -0.65 -6.19
N HIS A 78 -17.97 -0.98 -6.34
CA HIS A 78 -16.89 0.00 -6.30
C HIS A 78 -17.06 1.09 -7.37
N SER A 79 -17.46 0.71 -8.59
CA SER A 79 -17.70 1.67 -9.67
C SER A 79 -18.90 2.59 -9.41
N GLU A 80 -19.88 2.14 -8.63
CA GLU A 80 -20.99 2.95 -8.13
C GLU A 80 -20.51 3.91 -7.04
N ASP A 81 -19.81 3.41 -6.00
CA ASP A 81 -19.24 4.21 -4.92
C ASP A 81 -18.35 5.35 -5.45
N GLN A 82 -17.49 5.07 -6.44
CA GLN A 82 -16.62 6.08 -7.06
C GLN A 82 -17.42 7.19 -7.76
N ARG A 83 -18.51 6.85 -8.46
CA ARG A 83 -19.36 7.83 -9.14
C ARG A 83 -20.10 8.72 -8.14
N GLU A 84 -20.60 8.14 -7.05
CA GLU A 84 -21.25 8.90 -5.98
C GLU A 84 -20.27 9.87 -5.30
N MET A 85 -19.04 9.41 -5.03
CA MET A 85 -18.00 10.24 -4.43
C MET A 85 -17.56 11.38 -5.35
N GLU A 86 -17.38 11.11 -6.65
CA GLU A 86 -17.07 12.14 -7.66
C GLU A 86 -18.20 13.16 -7.83
N ALA A 87 -19.47 12.74 -7.70
CA ALA A 87 -20.63 13.63 -7.73
C ALA A 87 -20.74 14.49 -6.46
N ALA A 88 -20.42 13.94 -5.29
CA ALA A 88 -20.47 14.64 -4.01
C ALA A 88 -19.36 15.68 -3.85
N SER A 89 -18.20 15.45 -4.46
CA SER A 89 -17.04 16.33 -4.34
C SER A 89 -16.31 16.42 -5.68
N PRO A 90 -16.73 17.34 -6.57
CA PRO A 90 -16.14 17.51 -7.89
C PRO A 90 -14.63 17.77 -7.81
N PRO A 91 -13.83 17.27 -8.78
CA PRO A 91 -12.42 17.62 -8.87
C PRO A 91 -12.28 19.14 -8.91
N THR A 92 -11.52 19.70 -7.97
CA THR A 92 -11.18 21.12 -7.96
C THR A 92 -9.82 21.28 -8.62
N ASP A 93 -9.71 22.14 -9.64
CA ASP A 93 -8.49 22.44 -10.41
C ASP A 93 -7.37 23.12 -9.58
N ILE A 94 -7.45 23.10 -8.25
CA ILE A 94 -6.64 23.92 -7.34
C ILE A 94 -5.24 23.32 -7.13
N TYR A 95 -5.02 22.03 -7.44
CA TYR A 95 -3.68 21.43 -7.38
C TYR A 95 -2.92 21.68 -8.68
N ASN A 96 -1.96 22.60 -8.59
CA ASN A 96 -1.06 23.01 -9.66
C ASN A 96 -0.37 21.79 -10.32
N GLU A 97 -0.66 21.56 -11.61
CA GLU A 97 -0.09 20.51 -12.48
C GLU A 97 1.45 20.46 -12.47
N ASN A 98 2.10 21.54 -12.02
CA ASN A 98 3.55 21.69 -12.00
C ASN A 98 4.29 20.89 -10.92
N SER A 99 3.61 20.16 -10.02
CA SER A 99 4.30 19.52 -8.88
C SER A 99 4.67 18.04 -9.07
N VAL A 100 3.92 17.25 -9.84
CA VAL A 100 4.33 15.90 -10.29
C VAL A 100 3.64 15.61 -11.62
N SER A 101 4.37 15.76 -12.73
CA SER A 101 3.81 15.49 -14.05
C SER A 101 3.86 13.99 -14.36
N LEU A 102 2.67 13.39 -14.59
CA LEU A 102 2.56 12.03 -15.12
C LEU A 102 3.25 11.87 -16.50
N GLN A 103 3.61 12.97 -17.16
CA GLN A 103 4.31 12.98 -18.45
C GLN A 103 5.66 12.24 -18.42
N TYR A 104 6.26 12.05 -17.24
CA TYR A 104 7.52 11.32 -17.08
C TYR A 104 7.34 9.88 -16.59
N VAL A 105 6.09 9.42 -16.43
CA VAL A 105 5.83 8.04 -16.05
C VAL A 105 6.19 7.14 -17.22
N ASN A 106 7.04 6.15 -16.95
CA ASN A 106 7.34 5.12 -17.93
C ASN A 106 6.11 4.22 -18.09
N GLU A 107 5.37 4.39 -19.19
CA GLU A 107 4.13 3.66 -19.44
C GLU A 107 4.31 2.13 -19.39
N GLN A 108 5.44 1.61 -19.90
CA GLN A 108 5.72 0.17 -19.86
C GLN A 108 5.93 -0.34 -18.43
N GLN A 109 6.64 0.42 -17.59
CA GLN A 109 6.82 0.08 -16.18
C GLN A 109 5.49 0.16 -15.43
N PHE A 110 4.68 1.17 -15.71
CA PHE A 110 3.36 1.34 -15.11
C PHE A 110 2.41 0.20 -15.51
N GLN A 111 2.40 -0.20 -16.78
CA GLN A 111 1.60 -1.32 -17.27
C GLN A 111 2.03 -2.66 -16.62
N ASN A 112 3.33 -2.88 -16.44
CA ASN A 112 3.83 -4.05 -15.73
C ASN A 112 3.38 -4.04 -14.27
N ALA A 113 3.51 -2.90 -13.58
CA ALA A 113 3.04 -2.75 -12.21
C ALA A 113 1.53 -3.00 -12.10
N LEU A 114 0.72 -2.46 -13.02
CA LEU A 114 -0.71 -2.70 -13.04
C LEU A 114 -1.04 -4.18 -13.18
N ARG A 115 -0.40 -4.89 -14.12
CA ARG A 115 -0.62 -6.32 -14.32
C ARG A 115 -0.32 -7.11 -13.05
N ASP A 116 0.77 -6.79 -12.38
CA ASP A 116 1.18 -7.49 -11.17
C ASP A 116 0.21 -7.19 -10.00
N ILE A 117 -0.22 -5.92 -9.86
CA ILE A 117 -1.27 -5.52 -8.91
C ILE A 117 -2.56 -6.30 -9.19
N ASP A 118 -3.07 -6.26 -10.42
CA ASP A 118 -4.32 -6.90 -10.83
C ASP A 118 -4.30 -8.43 -10.68
N ALA A 119 -3.12 -9.05 -10.72
CA ALA A 119 -2.93 -10.47 -10.44
C ALA A 119 -2.89 -10.82 -8.94
N ASP A 120 -2.43 -9.88 -8.11
CA ASP A 120 -2.30 -10.05 -6.66
C ASP A 120 -3.60 -9.73 -5.89
N ILE A 121 -4.44 -8.83 -6.41
CA ILE A 121 -5.73 -8.47 -5.78
C ILE A 121 -6.58 -9.72 -5.49
N PRO A 122 -6.85 -10.64 -6.44
CA PRO A 122 -7.67 -11.82 -6.17
C PRO A 122 -7.04 -12.82 -5.22
N ARG A 123 -5.70 -12.81 -5.10
CA ARG A 123 -4.88 -13.70 -4.25
C ARG A 123 -4.71 -13.18 -2.82
N THR A 124 -5.11 -11.95 -2.56
CA THR A 124 -5.08 -11.37 -1.21
C THR A 124 -6.01 -12.19 -0.30
N ASP A 125 -5.56 -12.46 0.93
CA ASP A 125 -6.22 -13.36 1.87
C ASP A 125 -7.68 -12.96 2.17
N ARG A 126 -8.63 -13.64 1.53
CA ARG A 126 -10.07 -13.42 1.66
C ARG A 126 -10.68 -14.12 2.88
N HIS A 127 -9.91 -14.93 3.61
CA HIS A 127 -10.40 -15.59 4.81
C HIS A 127 -10.45 -14.65 6.02
N ARG A 128 -9.89 -13.44 5.88
CA ARG A 128 -10.03 -12.37 6.88
C ARG A 128 -11.41 -11.74 6.81
N THR A 129 -12.02 -11.54 7.97
CA THR A 129 -13.34 -10.89 8.11
C THR A 129 -13.42 -9.54 7.40
N PHE A 130 -12.30 -8.82 7.30
CA PHE A 130 -12.18 -7.54 6.60
C PHE A 130 -12.43 -7.63 5.08
N PHE A 131 -12.11 -8.76 4.44
CA PHE A 131 -12.24 -8.98 3.00
C PHE A 131 -13.37 -9.95 2.64
N GLN A 132 -14.27 -10.25 3.57
CA GLN A 132 -15.41 -11.14 3.33
C GLN A 132 -16.67 -10.36 2.94
N ARG A 133 -17.50 -10.95 2.07
CA ARG A 133 -18.81 -10.41 1.67
C ARG A 133 -18.69 -8.97 1.13
N GLU A 134 -19.34 -8.02 1.77
CA GLU A 134 -19.26 -6.59 1.44
C GLU A 134 -17.83 -6.02 1.56
N GLY A 135 -16.95 -6.68 2.33
CA GLY A 135 -15.54 -6.32 2.45
C GLY A 135 -14.70 -6.58 1.20
N LEU A 136 -15.20 -7.36 0.22
CA LEU A 136 -14.49 -7.58 -1.05
C LEU A 136 -14.28 -6.28 -1.83
N VAL A 137 -15.16 -5.30 -1.68
CA VAL A 137 -14.99 -3.97 -2.29
C VAL A 137 -13.69 -3.29 -1.81
N LYS A 138 -13.24 -3.60 -0.58
CA LYS A 138 -12.01 -3.07 0.00
C LYS A 138 -10.74 -3.52 -0.74
N LEU A 139 -10.81 -4.63 -1.47
CA LEU A 139 -9.74 -5.07 -2.36
C LEU A 139 -9.56 -4.10 -3.55
N LEU A 140 -10.62 -3.42 -3.97
CA LEU A 140 -10.57 -2.45 -5.08
C LEU A 140 -10.10 -1.08 -4.59
N TYR A 141 -10.44 -0.69 -3.37
CA TYR A 141 -9.80 0.45 -2.72
C TYR A 141 -8.28 0.21 -2.53
N LEU A 142 -7.88 -1.02 -2.16
CA LEU A 142 -6.46 -1.41 -2.12
C LEU A 142 -5.80 -1.31 -3.51
N ARG A 143 -6.46 -1.81 -4.55
CA ARG A 143 -6.02 -1.68 -5.94
C ARG A 143 -5.76 -0.21 -6.30
N ASP A 144 -6.71 0.67 -6.02
CA ASP A 144 -6.59 2.09 -6.35
C ASP A 144 -5.46 2.79 -5.60
N ILE A 145 -5.23 2.44 -4.33
CA ILE A 145 -4.08 2.92 -3.55
C ILE A 145 -2.76 2.52 -4.21
N LEU A 146 -2.64 1.25 -4.62
CA LEU A 146 -1.42 0.71 -5.24
C LEU A 146 -1.15 1.34 -6.61
N ILE A 147 -2.18 1.52 -7.44
CA ILE A 147 -2.07 2.19 -8.74
C ILE A 147 -1.68 3.66 -8.55
N THR A 148 -2.34 4.36 -7.62
CA THR A 148 -2.01 5.76 -7.32
C THR A 148 -0.57 5.91 -6.83
N TYR A 149 -0.07 4.96 -6.04
CA TYR A 149 1.33 4.97 -5.64
C TYR A 149 2.27 4.74 -6.83
N ALA A 150 2.00 3.70 -7.63
CA ALA A 150 2.83 3.32 -8.78
C ALA A 150 2.89 4.41 -9.87
N ALA A 151 1.81 5.20 -10.04
CA ALA A 151 1.79 6.31 -10.98
C ALA A 151 2.67 7.49 -10.56
N PHE A 152 2.93 7.66 -9.26
CA PHE A 152 3.59 8.87 -8.73
C PHE A 152 4.92 8.60 -7.98
N HIS A 153 5.32 7.34 -7.81
CA HIS A 153 6.57 6.96 -7.16
C HIS A 153 7.34 5.98 -8.05
N GLN A 154 8.58 6.31 -8.37
CA GLN A 154 9.44 5.53 -9.26
C GLN A 154 10.06 4.28 -8.61
N ASP A 155 9.95 4.15 -7.28
CA ASP A 155 10.59 3.08 -6.51
C ASP A 155 9.65 1.89 -6.25
N TYR A 156 10.11 0.74 -6.72
CA TYR A 156 9.51 -0.59 -6.80
C TYR A 156 8.56 -1.07 -5.68
N PHE A 157 7.49 -1.70 -6.17
CA PHE A 157 6.69 -2.81 -5.63
C PHE A 157 6.54 -2.92 -4.12
N ALA A 158 5.41 -2.43 -3.60
CA ALA A 158 4.83 -2.98 -2.39
C ALA A 158 3.64 -3.87 -2.75
N SER A 159 3.91 -5.16 -2.92
CA SER A 159 2.88 -6.19 -2.77
C SER A 159 2.85 -6.61 -1.29
N ARG A 160 1.62 -6.79 -0.80
CA ARG A 160 1.23 -7.29 0.54
C ARG A 160 1.34 -6.33 1.73
N PHE A 161 0.79 -5.12 1.63
CA PHE A 161 0.42 -4.36 2.83
C PHE A 161 -0.85 -3.52 2.63
N LEU A 162 -1.94 -3.85 3.34
CA LEU A 162 -2.83 -2.92 4.05
C LEU A 162 -4.03 -3.67 4.64
N GLU A 163 -4.03 -3.89 5.96
CA GLU A 163 -5.23 -4.40 6.66
C GLU A 163 -5.92 -3.32 7.51
N THR A 164 -5.38 -2.11 7.60
CA THR A 164 -5.55 -1.39 8.88
C THR A 164 -6.00 0.05 8.80
N LEU A 165 -6.55 0.50 7.67
CA LEU A 165 -7.09 1.85 7.56
C LEU A 165 -8.42 1.82 6.79
N ASP A 166 -9.51 2.21 7.46
CA ASP A 166 -10.89 2.21 6.92
C ASP A 166 -11.14 3.33 5.90
N ASN A 167 -10.17 4.22 5.69
CA ASN A 167 -10.26 5.34 4.76
C ASN A 167 -9.14 5.24 3.73
N GLU A 168 -9.52 5.27 2.44
CA GLU A 168 -8.63 5.12 1.29
C GLU A 168 -7.49 6.16 1.25
N THR A 169 -7.81 7.44 1.53
CA THR A 169 -6.82 8.52 1.55
C THR A 169 -5.82 8.34 2.69
N GLU A 170 -6.30 8.08 3.90
CA GLU A 170 -5.42 7.87 5.05
C GLU A 170 -4.53 6.64 4.87
N ALA A 171 -5.11 5.58 4.29
CA ALA A 171 -4.42 4.37 3.87
C ALA A 171 -3.26 4.68 2.92
N PHE A 172 -3.53 5.44 1.87
CA PHE A 172 -2.51 5.87 0.92
C PHE A 172 -1.37 6.65 1.59
N TRP A 173 -1.66 7.65 2.43
CA TRP A 173 -0.59 8.45 3.04
C TRP A 173 0.23 7.69 4.09
N CYS A 174 -0.40 6.80 4.85
CA CYS A 174 0.33 5.89 5.72
C CYS A 174 1.22 4.93 4.91
N PHE A 175 0.73 4.45 3.77
CA PHE A 175 1.50 3.62 2.85
C PHE A 175 2.70 4.36 2.26
N VAL A 176 2.53 5.59 1.79
CA VAL A 176 3.64 6.45 1.36
C VAL A 176 4.67 6.63 2.49
N GLY A 177 4.21 6.93 3.71
CA GLY A 177 5.07 7.09 4.88
C GLY A 177 5.82 5.80 5.26
N TYR A 178 5.19 4.65 5.09
CA TYR A 178 5.81 3.33 5.24
C TYR A 178 6.89 3.10 4.17
N MET A 179 6.54 3.28 2.90
CA MET A 179 7.45 3.02 1.78
C MET A 179 8.67 3.94 1.80
N ARG A 180 8.52 5.21 2.20
CA ARG A 180 9.66 6.13 2.40
C ARG A 180 10.77 5.58 3.30
N ARG A 181 10.44 4.68 4.23
CA ARG A 181 11.41 4.09 5.17
C ARG A 181 11.75 2.64 4.85
N SER A 182 10.84 1.92 4.20
CA SER A 182 10.94 0.48 4.03
C SER A 182 11.17 0.05 2.58
N ALA A 183 11.04 0.94 1.59
CA ALA A 183 11.14 0.63 0.15
C ALA A 183 12.45 -0.10 -0.20
N TRP A 184 13.58 0.35 0.35
CA TRP A 184 14.86 -0.32 0.09
C TRP A 184 14.83 -1.82 0.44
N GLY A 185 14.13 -2.18 1.52
CA GLY A 185 13.97 -3.56 1.97
C GLY A 185 13.11 -4.44 1.06
N PHE A 186 12.42 -3.87 0.07
CA PHE A 186 11.66 -4.56 -0.97
C PHE A 186 12.43 -4.69 -2.29
N THR A 187 13.57 -4.02 -2.42
CA THR A 187 14.47 -4.21 -3.57
C THR A 187 15.15 -5.58 -3.50
N THR A 188 15.58 -6.11 -4.64
CA THR A 188 16.37 -7.36 -4.70
C THR A 188 17.59 -7.31 -3.78
N MET A 189 18.26 -6.15 -3.72
CA MET A 189 19.40 -5.95 -2.82
C MET A 189 18.99 -5.97 -1.35
N GLY A 190 17.90 -5.29 -0.99
CA GLY A 190 17.40 -5.24 0.38
C GLY A 190 16.92 -6.61 0.87
N VAL A 191 16.20 -7.33 0.03
CA VAL A 191 15.78 -8.72 0.29
C VAL A 191 17.00 -9.63 0.49
N ARG A 192 17.98 -9.56 -0.41
CA ARG A 192 19.24 -10.33 -0.28
C ARG A 192 19.99 -9.97 1.01
N ARG A 193 20.03 -8.68 1.39
CA ARG A 193 20.67 -8.26 2.64
C ARG A 193 19.95 -8.81 3.87
N LYS A 194 18.62 -8.84 3.88
CA LYS A 194 17.84 -9.42 4.99
C LYS A 194 18.17 -10.91 5.18
N ILE A 195 18.21 -11.68 4.08
CA ILE A 195 18.61 -13.09 4.12
C ILE A 195 20.02 -13.24 4.70
N GLN A 196 20.99 -12.47 4.21
CA GLN A 196 22.36 -12.51 4.71
C GLN A 196 22.44 -12.20 6.21
N ILE A 197 21.68 -11.22 6.69
CA ILE A 197 21.62 -10.91 8.13
C ILE A 197 21.04 -12.09 8.91
N CYS A 198 19.96 -12.71 8.42
CA CYS A 198 19.38 -13.89 9.04
C CYS A 198 20.38 -15.07 9.08
N GLU A 199 21.16 -15.28 8.02
CA GLU A 199 22.19 -16.31 7.97
C GLU A 199 23.28 -16.06 9.03
N GLU A 200 23.80 -14.83 9.12
CA GLU A 200 24.82 -14.48 10.12
C GLU A 200 24.29 -14.56 11.56
N LEU A 201 23.04 -14.17 11.79
CA LEU A 201 22.40 -14.33 13.10
C LEU A 201 22.19 -15.79 13.45
N LEU A 202 21.74 -16.61 12.50
CA LEU A 202 21.49 -18.03 12.74
C LEU A 202 22.79 -18.77 13.06
N LYS A 203 23.89 -18.48 12.35
CA LYS A 203 25.22 -19.01 12.67
C LYS A 203 25.65 -18.73 14.11
N HIS A 204 25.24 -17.58 14.66
CA HIS A 204 25.62 -17.20 16.02
C HIS A 204 24.67 -17.78 17.08
N VAL A 205 23.37 -17.82 16.80
CA VAL A 205 22.33 -18.24 17.75
C VAL A 205 22.17 -19.76 17.80
N ASP A 206 22.24 -20.43 16.64
CA ASP A 206 22.06 -21.88 16.50
C ASP A 206 22.91 -22.41 15.33
N PRO A 207 24.20 -22.69 15.57
CA PRO A 207 25.12 -23.20 14.54
C PRO A 207 24.69 -24.58 14.00
N GLU A 208 24.12 -25.45 14.84
CA GLU A 208 23.70 -26.79 14.43
C GLU A 208 22.56 -26.73 13.42
N LEU A 209 21.57 -25.84 13.65
CA LEU A 209 20.49 -25.59 12.70
C LEU A 209 21.02 -24.97 11.39
N TYR A 210 21.96 -24.03 11.47
CA TYR A 210 22.60 -23.46 10.28
C TYR A 210 23.27 -24.55 9.42
N ASP A 211 24.11 -25.40 10.03
CA ASP A 211 24.82 -26.47 9.35
C ASP A 211 23.87 -27.55 8.81
N HIS A 212 22.74 -27.78 9.48
CA HIS A 212 21.69 -28.64 8.94
C HIS A 212 21.08 -28.05 7.68
N ILE A 213 20.67 -26.78 7.71
CA ILE A 213 20.05 -26.09 6.56
C ILE A 213 21.00 -26.05 5.37
N GLU A 214 22.29 -25.75 5.56
CA GLU A 214 23.28 -25.75 4.47
C GLU A 214 23.44 -27.12 3.81
N ARG A 215 23.25 -28.22 4.56
CA ARG A 215 23.31 -29.57 3.99
C ARG A 215 22.07 -29.95 3.21
N VAL A 216 20.88 -29.54 3.66
CA VAL A 216 19.60 -29.99 3.09
C VAL A 216 19.02 -29.07 2.02
N SER A 217 19.39 -27.78 2.02
CA SER A 217 18.81 -26.78 1.12
C SER A 217 19.87 -26.00 0.36
N LYS A 218 19.85 -26.13 -0.98
CA LYS A 218 20.63 -25.26 -1.87
C LYS A 218 20.13 -23.82 -1.87
N GLU A 219 18.87 -23.62 -1.50
CA GLU A 219 18.19 -22.34 -1.43
C GLU A 219 18.38 -21.63 -0.07
N LYS A 220 19.15 -22.24 0.85
CA LYS A 220 19.46 -21.69 2.17
C LYS A 220 18.21 -21.14 2.88
N LEU A 221 18.23 -19.87 3.28
CA LEU A 221 17.14 -19.17 3.96
C LEU A 221 16.15 -18.46 2.99
N LEU A 222 16.06 -18.86 1.72
CA LEU A 222 15.08 -18.26 0.78
C LEU A 222 13.63 -18.51 1.22
N PHE A 223 13.35 -19.52 2.05
CA PHE A 223 12.03 -19.72 2.65
C PHE A 223 11.63 -18.63 3.67
N CYS A 224 12.55 -17.76 4.07
CA CYS A 224 12.25 -16.59 4.90
C CYS A 224 11.69 -15.40 4.10
N LEU A 225 11.49 -15.55 2.79
CA LEU A 225 10.91 -14.54 1.89
C LEU A 225 9.39 -14.55 1.83
#